data_AF-A0AAD4WI53-F1
#
_entry.id   AF-A0AAD4WI53-F1
#
_cell.length_a   1.000
_cell.length_b   1.000
_cell.length_c   1.000
_cell.angle_alpha   90.00
_cell.angle_beta   90.00
_cell.angle_gamma   90.00
#
_symmetry.space_group_name_H-M   'P 1'
#
loop_
_entity.id
_entity.type
_entity.pdbx_description
1 polymer ?
#
loop_
_entity_poly.entity_id
_entity_poly.type
_entity_poly.pdbx_seq_one_letter_code
_entity_poly.pdbx_strand_id
1 'polypeptide(L)'
;MAASGVLAGAIVMEVLHKNNYMHWSVLVKNYLLAQDLWDPVEATAEPAKGEDQDSDDRLKTWRKKNAATLHTIQISCGPEAFLLIRDMTSAKIAWDTLAERLTPQPLLPCNSPVQSANSSNNPGHDTTVDDFHRYQPFFNAVRSGDWNKAKEFLTLHPNAIRARIPNTKKTALYMAIELQHEHIVEGLVELMAEEDLEIKALGWTALAVAANRGNLKMVECMVKKSKNILSIAIEEGNMTPILLACLNEHWEIVHYLYSVTPLDDLMPEKGPYGAGLVCHSMFVRKFDIAQELIQSCPQLVRTKDPHGVSPIHAFALMATAFPSGTRLKFWQQWIYNCIHIETTRAIGDVHLSVHNEANEEGNRRDSTWSEVVARRLRIAVVKRKGVVVGI
;
A
#
# COMPACT_ATOMS: atom_id res chain seq x y z
N MET A 1 20.84 -8.11 17.13
CA MET A 1 20.38 -9.26 16.32
C MET A 1 19.25 -9.96 17.07
N ALA A 2 18.00 -9.60 16.78
CA ALA A 2 16.86 -10.41 17.16
C ALA A 2 16.38 -11.07 15.87
N ALA A 3 16.63 -12.37 15.74
CA ALA A 3 16.05 -13.17 14.68
C ALA A 3 14.53 -13.10 14.84
N SER A 4 13.84 -12.52 13.86
CA SER A 4 12.40 -12.74 13.70
C SER A 4 12.22 -14.24 13.51
N GLY A 5 11.72 -14.91 14.54
CA GLY A 5 11.40 -16.32 14.47
C GLY A 5 10.33 -16.51 13.41
N VAL A 6 10.74 -16.96 12.22
CA VAL A 6 9.83 -17.60 11.28
C VAL A 6 9.25 -18.79 12.04
N LEU A 7 7.97 -18.68 12.42
CA LEU A 7 7.21 -19.81 12.95
C LEU A 7 7.29 -20.92 11.89
N ALA A 8 8.04 -21.98 12.19
CA ALA A 8 8.02 -23.21 11.43
C ALA A 8 6.56 -23.70 11.38
N GLY A 9 5.89 -23.48 10.25
CA GLY A 9 4.45 -23.71 10.11
C GLY A 9 3.69 -22.66 9.29
N ALA A 10 4.32 -21.54 8.90
CA ALA A 10 3.69 -20.57 8.01
C ALA A 10 3.53 -21.13 6.59
N ILE A 11 2.29 -21.43 6.19
CA ILE A 11 1.92 -21.94 4.85
C ILE A 11 2.24 -20.91 3.75
N VAL A 12 2.14 -19.62 4.10
CA VAL A 12 2.46 -18.47 3.23
C VAL A 12 3.24 -17.44 4.03
N MET A 13 4.16 -16.72 3.38
CA MET A 13 4.88 -15.60 4.01
C MET A 13 3.98 -14.36 4.19
N GLU A 14 2.93 -14.25 3.37
CA GLU A 14 1.95 -13.18 3.40
C GLU A 14 0.54 -13.78 3.23
N VAL A 15 -0.40 -13.39 4.08
CA VAL A 15 -1.78 -13.89 4.02
C VAL A 15 -2.55 -13.30 2.83
N LEU A 16 -3.58 -14.00 2.34
CA LEU A 16 -4.35 -13.54 1.18
C LEU A 16 -5.07 -12.20 1.45
N HIS A 17 -4.86 -11.25 0.55
CA HIS A 17 -5.63 -10.01 0.44
C HIS A 17 -5.92 -9.71 -1.05
N LYS A 18 -6.68 -8.64 -1.31
CA LYS A 18 -7.25 -8.34 -2.64
C LYS A 18 -6.25 -8.26 -3.80
N ASN A 19 -4.98 -7.95 -3.53
CA ASN A 19 -3.99 -7.63 -4.56
C ASN A 19 -2.87 -8.68 -4.67
N ASN A 20 -2.88 -9.75 -3.87
CA ASN A 20 -1.83 -10.77 -3.91
C ASN A 20 -2.33 -12.17 -4.30
N TYR A 21 -3.58 -12.30 -4.78
CA TYR A 21 -4.19 -13.59 -5.13
C TYR A 21 -3.34 -14.45 -6.08
N MET A 22 -2.74 -13.84 -7.12
CA MET A 22 -1.89 -14.57 -8.08
C MET A 22 -0.64 -15.16 -7.43
N HIS A 23 -0.03 -14.46 -6.48
CA HIS A 23 1.15 -14.94 -5.76
C HIS A 23 0.78 -15.95 -4.67
N TRP A 24 -0.27 -15.64 -3.89
CA TRP A 24 -0.81 -16.50 -2.84
C TRP A 24 -1.25 -17.86 -3.39
N SER A 25 -1.99 -17.89 -4.50
CA SER A 25 -2.55 -19.12 -5.07
C SER A 25 -1.46 -20.11 -5.49
N VAL A 26 -0.33 -19.63 -6.01
CA VAL A 26 0.82 -20.49 -6.35
C VAL A 26 1.43 -21.12 -5.09
N LEU A 27 1.66 -20.33 -4.04
CA LEU A 27 2.27 -20.82 -2.80
C LEU A 27 1.37 -21.84 -2.08
N VAL A 28 0.08 -21.53 -1.94
CA VAL A 28 -0.88 -22.44 -1.28
C VAL A 28 -1.09 -23.70 -2.11
N LYS A 29 -1.16 -23.60 -3.45
CA LYS A 29 -1.24 -24.78 -4.32
C LYS A 29 -0.03 -25.70 -4.15
N ASN A 30 1.19 -25.14 -4.15
CA ASN A 30 2.41 -25.92 -3.96
C ASN A 30 2.44 -26.61 -2.58
N TYR A 31 2.00 -25.92 -1.53
CA TYR A 31 1.89 -26.51 -0.20
C TYR A 31 0.87 -27.66 -0.16
N LEU A 32 -0.33 -27.47 -0.72
CA LEU A 32 -1.36 -28.49 -0.77
C LEU A 32 -0.93 -29.72 -1.57
N LEU A 33 -0.23 -29.52 -2.69
CA LEU A 33 0.38 -30.62 -3.46
C LEU A 33 1.43 -31.37 -2.64
N ALA A 34 2.29 -30.66 -1.91
CA ALA A 34 3.31 -31.29 -1.05
C ALA A 34 2.69 -32.09 0.12
N GLN A 35 1.47 -31.77 0.54
CA GLN A 35 0.75 -32.45 1.62
C GLN A 35 -0.28 -33.49 1.12
N ASP A 36 -0.35 -33.76 -0.18
CA ASP A 36 -1.35 -34.66 -0.79
C ASP A 36 -2.81 -34.23 -0.50
N LEU A 37 -3.04 -32.91 -0.48
CA LEU A 37 -4.33 -32.26 -0.15
C LEU A 37 -4.97 -31.51 -1.33
N TRP A 38 -4.45 -31.64 -2.54
CA TRP A 38 -4.95 -30.88 -3.71
C TRP A 38 -6.17 -31.52 -4.40
N ASP A 39 -6.32 -32.85 -4.33
CA ASP A 39 -7.41 -33.60 -5.01
C ASP A 39 -8.82 -33.01 -4.80
N PRO A 40 -9.23 -32.55 -3.60
CA PRO A 40 -10.56 -32.00 -3.38
C PRO A 40 -10.85 -30.69 -4.15
N VAL A 41 -9.82 -29.94 -4.56
CA VAL A 41 -9.97 -28.67 -5.32
C VAL A 41 -10.20 -28.95 -6.81
N GLU A 42 -9.60 -30.03 -7.34
CA GLU A 42 -9.77 -30.47 -8.72
C GLU A 42 -11.02 -31.33 -8.95
N ALA A 43 -11.52 -32.00 -7.91
CA ALA A 43 -12.69 -32.86 -8.00
C ALA A 43 -13.95 -32.10 -8.45
N THR A 44 -14.65 -32.64 -9.45
CA THR A 44 -15.89 -32.04 -9.97
C THR A 44 -17.12 -32.33 -9.11
N ALA A 45 -17.07 -33.36 -8.26
CA ALA A 45 -18.13 -33.73 -7.32
C ALA A 45 -17.60 -34.56 -6.14
N GLU A 46 -18.34 -34.60 -5.04
CA GLU A 46 -18.09 -35.56 -3.94
C GLU A 46 -18.23 -36.99 -4.47
N PRO A 47 -17.32 -37.92 -4.12
CA PRO A 47 -17.43 -39.31 -4.55
C PRO A 47 -18.76 -39.93 -4.09
N ALA A 48 -19.41 -40.66 -5.00
CA ALA A 48 -20.69 -41.31 -4.71
C ALA A 48 -20.53 -42.36 -3.59
N LYS A 49 -21.53 -42.44 -2.72
CA LYS A 49 -21.59 -43.45 -1.66
C LYS A 49 -21.95 -44.79 -2.29
N GLY A 50 -20.98 -45.70 -2.41
CA GLY A 50 -21.22 -47.07 -2.85
C GLY A 50 -21.69 -47.96 -1.70
N GLU A 51 -22.10 -49.18 -2.02
CA GLU A 51 -22.59 -50.17 -1.02
C GLU A 51 -21.45 -51.02 -0.41
N ASP A 52 -20.22 -50.87 -0.91
CA ASP A 52 -19.06 -51.65 -0.48
C ASP A 52 -18.18 -50.89 0.53
N GLN A 53 -17.53 -51.61 1.44
CA GLN A 53 -16.65 -51.05 2.48
C GLN A 53 -15.53 -50.15 1.90
N ASP A 54 -14.96 -50.53 0.76
CA ASP A 54 -13.93 -49.73 0.06
C ASP A 54 -14.45 -48.35 -0.36
N SER A 55 -15.73 -48.26 -0.73
CA SER A 55 -16.34 -46.98 -1.13
C SER A 55 -16.58 -46.04 0.05
N ASP A 56 -16.92 -46.56 1.23
CA ASP A 56 -17.10 -45.78 2.45
C ASP A 56 -15.75 -45.26 2.98
N ASP A 57 -14.70 -46.09 2.93
CA ASP A 57 -13.34 -45.70 3.32
C ASP A 57 -12.75 -44.63 2.38
N ARG A 58 -13.02 -44.72 1.07
CA ARG A 58 -12.67 -43.68 0.10
C ARG A 58 -13.41 -42.37 0.35
N LEU A 59 -14.71 -42.43 0.63
CA LEU A 59 -15.52 -41.25 0.95
C LEU A 59 -15.04 -40.56 2.23
N LYS A 60 -14.74 -41.34 3.27
CA LYS A 60 -14.20 -40.85 4.54
C LYS A 60 -12.84 -40.18 4.36
N THR A 61 -11.97 -40.79 3.55
CA THR A 61 -10.64 -40.24 3.21
C THR A 61 -10.78 -38.92 2.45
N TRP A 62 -11.68 -38.86 1.46
CA TRP A 62 -11.94 -37.63 0.72
C TRP A 62 -12.47 -36.51 1.63
N ARG A 63 -13.42 -36.80 2.52
CA ARG A 63 -13.96 -35.82 3.48
C ARG A 63 -12.89 -35.26 4.40
N LYS A 64 -11.98 -36.11 4.87
CA LYS A 64 -10.83 -35.69 5.69
C LYS A 64 -9.88 -34.79 4.91
N LYS A 65 -9.55 -35.15 3.66
CA LYS A 65 -8.75 -34.31 2.77
C LYS A 65 -9.43 -32.96 2.52
N ASN A 66 -10.70 -32.95 2.11
CA ASN A 66 -11.46 -31.72 1.87
C ASN A 66 -11.48 -30.78 3.09
N ALA A 67 -11.71 -31.31 4.30
CA ALA A 67 -11.68 -30.52 5.53
C ALA A 67 -10.28 -29.93 5.82
N ALA A 68 -9.21 -30.73 5.64
CA ALA A 68 -7.84 -30.26 5.83
C ALA A 68 -7.42 -29.21 4.79
N THR A 69 -7.83 -29.39 3.53
CA THR A 69 -7.62 -28.44 2.45
C THR A 69 -8.36 -27.13 2.73
N LEU A 70 -9.63 -27.19 3.11
CA LEU A 70 -10.43 -26.02 3.44
C LEU A 70 -9.83 -25.24 4.62
N HIS A 71 -9.43 -25.95 5.68
CA HIS A 71 -8.78 -25.33 6.83
C HIS A 71 -7.47 -24.63 6.42
N THR A 72 -6.65 -25.27 5.59
CA THR A 72 -5.41 -24.71 5.04
C THR A 72 -5.66 -23.42 4.25
N ILE A 73 -6.68 -23.42 3.39
CA ILE A 73 -7.09 -22.22 2.65
C ILE A 73 -7.51 -21.12 3.62
N GLN A 74 -8.35 -21.43 4.61
CA GLN A 74 -8.87 -20.47 5.59
C GLN A 74 -7.78 -19.82 6.44
N ILE A 75 -6.80 -20.57 6.94
CA ILE A 75 -5.73 -20.01 7.79
C ILE A 75 -4.66 -19.24 7.02
N SER A 76 -4.58 -19.46 5.70
CA SER A 76 -3.72 -18.68 4.81
C SER A 76 -4.40 -17.41 4.30
N CYS A 77 -5.66 -17.18 4.64
CA CYS A 77 -6.41 -15.99 4.26
C CYS A 77 -6.26 -14.85 5.27
N GLY A 78 -6.14 -13.63 4.77
CA GLY A 78 -6.32 -12.42 5.58
C GLY A 78 -7.79 -12.21 5.96
N PRO A 79 -8.10 -11.27 6.87
CA PRO A 79 -9.44 -11.09 7.43
C PRO A 79 -10.53 -10.92 6.36
N GLU A 80 -10.27 -10.13 5.32
CA GLU A 80 -11.23 -9.85 4.24
C GLU A 80 -11.50 -11.07 3.36
N ALA A 81 -10.44 -11.81 2.98
CA ALA A 81 -10.58 -12.99 2.16
C ALA A 81 -11.22 -14.15 2.94
N PHE A 82 -10.94 -14.26 4.24
CA PHE A 82 -11.56 -15.25 5.12
C PHE A 82 -13.08 -15.04 5.22
N LEU A 83 -13.56 -13.78 5.27
CA LEU A 83 -15.00 -13.48 5.30
C LEU A 83 -15.75 -14.00 4.06
N LEU A 84 -15.08 -14.06 2.90
CA LEU A 84 -15.69 -14.57 1.66
C LEU A 84 -15.98 -16.07 1.72
N ILE A 85 -15.17 -16.83 2.46
CA ILE A 85 -15.21 -18.30 2.46
C ILE A 85 -15.57 -18.91 3.82
N ARG A 86 -15.86 -18.08 4.83
CA ARG A 86 -16.08 -18.49 6.23
C ARG A 86 -17.11 -19.60 6.36
N ASP A 87 -18.21 -19.48 5.62
CA ASP A 87 -19.40 -20.33 5.78
C ASP A 87 -19.42 -21.49 4.75
N MET A 88 -18.32 -21.69 4.01
CA MET A 88 -18.21 -22.74 2.98
C MET A 88 -17.75 -24.07 3.57
N THR A 89 -18.25 -25.18 3.02
CA THR A 89 -17.94 -26.54 3.48
C THR A 89 -17.07 -27.32 2.49
N SER A 90 -16.87 -26.78 1.28
CA SER A 90 -16.05 -27.37 0.23
C SER A 90 -14.80 -26.54 -0.02
N ALA A 91 -13.65 -27.20 -0.01
CA ALA A 91 -12.37 -26.57 -0.36
C ALA A 91 -12.38 -26.04 -1.80
N LYS A 92 -13.04 -26.74 -2.71
CA LYS A 92 -13.21 -26.31 -4.10
C LYS A 92 -14.01 -25.02 -4.22
N ILE A 93 -15.18 -24.96 -3.57
CA ILE A 93 -16.03 -23.77 -3.61
C ILE A 93 -15.29 -22.57 -3.01
N ALA A 94 -14.57 -22.78 -1.92
CA ALA A 94 -13.72 -21.75 -1.32
C ALA A 94 -12.64 -21.26 -2.29
N TRP A 95 -11.90 -22.19 -2.91
CA TRP A 95 -10.87 -21.87 -3.89
C TRP A 95 -11.41 -21.10 -5.09
N ASP A 96 -12.49 -21.61 -5.70
CA ASP A 96 -13.11 -21.02 -6.89
C ASP A 96 -13.72 -19.64 -6.56
N THR A 97 -14.29 -19.45 -5.38
CA THR A 97 -14.82 -18.13 -4.95
C THR A 97 -13.71 -17.11 -4.77
N LEU A 98 -12.58 -17.51 -4.17
CA LEU A 98 -11.42 -16.62 -4.04
C LEU A 98 -10.85 -16.27 -5.43
N ALA A 99 -10.78 -17.24 -6.34
CA ALA A 99 -10.39 -17.01 -7.72
C ALA A 99 -11.32 -16.00 -8.40
N GLU A 100 -12.63 -16.19 -8.32
CA GLU A 100 -13.59 -15.31 -8.98
C GLU A 100 -13.55 -13.87 -8.42
N ARG A 101 -13.40 -13.73 -7.10
CA ARG A 101 -13.50 -12.43 -6.41
C ARG A 101 -12.19 -11.66 -6.37
N LEU A 102 -11.05 -12.34 -6.40
CA LEU A 102 -9.73 -11.74 -6.16
C LEU A 102 -8.76 -11.91 -7.34
N THR A 103 -9.11 -12.69 -8.37
CA THR A 103 -8.39 -12.63 -9.65
C THR A 103 -8.79 -11.33 -10.35
N PRO A 104 -7.83 -10.50 -10.80
CA PRO A 104 -8.13 -9.34 -11.62
C PRO A 104 -8.92 -9.78 -12.87
N GLN A 105 -10.16 -9.33 -13.00
CA GLN A 105 -10.96 -9.65 -14.17
C GLN A 105 -10.39 -8.95 -15.41
N PRO A 106 -10.28 -9.64 -16.57
CA PRO A 106 -10.06 -8.97 -17.84
C PRO A 106 -11.22 -8.01 -18.10
N LEU A 107 -10.89 -6.73 -18.34
CA LEU A 107 -11.87 -5.68 -18.63
C LEU A 107 -12.75 -6.08 -19.83
N LEU A 108 -14.04 -6.33 -19.60
CA LEU A 108 -15.03 -6.34 -20.68
C LEU A 108 -15.37 -4.89 -21.08
N PRO A 109 -15.58 -4.60 -22.38
CA PRO A 109 -15.80 -3.24 -22.86
C PRO A 109 -17.20 -2.75 -22.43
N CYS A 110 -17.25 -1.69 -21.63
CA CYS A 110 -18.50 -0.98 -21.38
C CYS A 110 -18.91 -0.19 -22.63
N ASN A 111 -19.85 -0.74 -23.39
CA ASN A 111 -20.58 0.00 -24.42
C ASN A 111 -21.58 0.95 -23.73
N SER A 112 -21.14 2.19 -23.54
CA SER A 112 -22.00 3.37 -23.52
C SER A 112 -21.31 4.42 -24.40
N PRO A 113 -22.04 5.24 -25.16
CA PRO A 113 -21.45 6.16 -26.12
C PRO A 113 -20.78 7.31 -25.37
N VAL A 114 -19.61 7.04 -24.81
CA VAL A 114 -18.67 8.07 -24.35
C VAL A 114 -17.84 8.42 -25.57
N GLN A 115 -18.07 9.63 -26.06
CA GLN A 115 -17.22 10.28 -27.04
C GLN A 115 -15.77 10.04 -26.64
N SER A 116 -15.01 9.50 -27.60
CA SER A 116 -13.55 9.38 -27.52
C SER A 116 -12.94 10.67 -27.00
N ALA A 117 -12.55 10.66 -25.73
CA ALA A 117 -11.57 11.57 -25.16
C ALA A 117 -10.34 10.73 -24.85
N ASN A 118 -9.66 10.29 -25.91
CA ASN A 118 -8.26 9.89 -25.83
C ASN A 118 -7.43 11.13 -25.43
N SER A 119 -7.10 11.22 -24.15
CA SER A 119 -5.96 12.01 -23.66
C SER A 119 -5.49 11.42 -22.35
N SER A 120 -4.75 10.31 -22.44
CA SER A 120 -3.77 10.00 -21.41
C SER A 120 -2.55 10.86 -21.71
N ASN A 121 -2.35 11.91 -20.92
CA ASN A 121 -1.21 12.84 -21.02
C ASN A 121 0.11 12.20 -20.56
N ASN A 122 0.35 10.90 -20.79
CA ASN A 122 1.62 10.26 -20.44
C ASN A 122 2.69 10.67 -21.48
N PRO A 123 3.71 11.46 -21.11
CA PRO A 123 4.65 12.03 -22.08
C PRO A 123 5.61 10.99 -22.70
N GLY A 124 5.57 9.74 -22.24
CA GLY A 124 6.40 8.65 -22.76
C GLY A 124 5.89 8.08 -24.10
N HIS A 125 6.79 7.93 -25.06
CA HIS A 125 6.50 7.23 -26.32
C HIS A 125 6.68 5.71 -26.17
N ASP A 126 5.69 4.95 -26.60
CA ASP A 126 5.80 3.50 -26.71
C ASP A 126 6.67 3.14 -27.91
N THR A 127 7.80 2.50 -27.64
CA THR A 127 8.74 2.10 -28.68
C THR A 127 8.09 1.07 -29.61
N THR A 128 8.21 1.25 -30.92
CA THR A 128 7.84 0.21 -31.89
C THR A 128 8.81 -0.97 -31.79
N VAL A 129 8.47 -2.13 -32.37
CA VAL A 129 9.39 -3.28 -32.38
C VAL A 129 10.72 -2.92 -33.07
N ASP A 130 10.67 -2.14 -34.15
CA ASP A 130 11.84 -1.69 -34.89
C ASP A 130 12.69 -0.70 -34.09
N ASP A 131 12.06 0.27 -33.42
CA ASP A 131 12.76 1.20 -32.52
C ASP A 131 13.36 0.47 -31.29
N PHE A 132 12.74 -0.64 -30.86
CA PHE A 132 13.24 -1.40 -29.72
C PHE A 132 14.55 -2.10 -30.06
N HIS A 133 14.67 -2.70 -31.25
CA HIS A 133 15.93 -3.26 -31.71
C HIS A 133 17.03 -2.19 -31.77
N ARG A 134 16.68 -0.96 -32.18
CA ARG A 134 17.59 0.18 -32.16
C ARG A 134 18.04 0.53 -30.74
N TYR A 135 17.13 0.59 -29.76
CA TYR A 135 17.44 0.97 -28.37
C TYR A 135 17.88 -0.19 -27.46
N GLN A 136 17.90 -1.42 -27.97
CA GLN A 136 18.29 -2.60 -27.22
C GLN A 136 19.70 -2.49 -26.59
N PRO A 137 20.73 -1.96 -27.27
CA PRO A 137 22.05 -1.77 -26.65
C PRO A 137 22.01 -0.84 -25.43
N PHE A 138 21.20 0.21 -25.46
CA PHE A 138 21.00 1.13 -24.34
C PHE A 138 20.36 0.44 -23.13
N PHE A 139 19.25 -0.27 -23.35
CA PHE A 139 18.60 -1.03 -22.28
C PHE A 139 19.50 -2.13 -21.71
N ASN A 140 20.34 -2.75 -22.53
CA ASN A 140 21.31 -3.74 -22.07
C ASN A 140 22.41 -3.11 -21.20
N ALA A 141 22.94 -1.96 -21.59
CA ALA A 141 23.93 -1.22 -20.80
C ALA A 141 23.36 -0.80 -19.42
N VAL A 142 22.12 -0.29 -19.40
CA VAL A 142 21.41 0.03 -18.15
C VAL A 142 21.24 -1.21 -17.28
N ARG A 143 20.82 -2.34 -17.88
CA ARG A 143 20.64 -3.62 -17.18
C ARG A 143 21.95 -4.17 -16.61
N SER A 144 23.07 -3.99 -17.30
CA SER A 144 24.38 -4.47 -16.87
C SER A 144 25.11 -3.52 -15.91
N GLY A 145 24.55 -2.34 -15.60
CA GLY A 145 25.21 -1.36 -14.73
C GLY A 145 26.27 -0.49 -15.43
N ASP A 146 26.37 -0.55 -16.77
CA ASP A 146 27.40 0.14 -17.55
C ASP A 146 26.92 1.55 -17.96
N TRP A 147 27.08 2.51 -17.04
CA TRP A 147 26.68 3.90 -17.27
C TRP A 147 27.41 4.54 -18.45
N ASN A 148 28.69 4.21 -18.67
CA ASN A 148 29.47 4.82 -19.74
C ASN A 148 28.90 4.46 -21.12
N LYS A 149 28.59 3.17 -21.35
CA LYS A 149 27.94 2.74 -22.59
C LYS A 149 26.53 3.31 -22.73
N ALA A 150 25.77 3.36 -21.64
CA ALA A 150 24.43 3.95 -21.66
C ALA A 150 24.47 5.44 -22.04
N LYS A 151 25.39 6.20 -21.43
CA LYS A 151 25.61 7.62 -21.70
C LYS A 151 26.07 7.86 -23.13
N GLU A 152 27.06 7.11 -23.62
CA GLU A 152 27.52 7.18 -25.00
C GLU A 152 26.36 6.96 -25.98
N PHE A 153 25.53 5.94 -25.75
CA PHE A 153 24.36 5.70 -26.58
C PHE A 153 23.38 6.89 -26.58
N LEU A 154 23.11 7.48 -25.41
CA LEU A 154 22.24 8.65 -25.29
C LEU A 154 22.78 9.89 -26.02
N THR A 155 24.10 10.03 -26.16
CA THR A 155 24.67 11.13 -26.97
C THR A 155 24.31 11.00 -28.45
N LEU A 156 24.22 9.77 -28.96
CA LEU A 156 23.86 9.49 -30.36
C LEU A 156 22.35 9.45 -30.57
N HIS A 157 21.60 9.02 -29.55
CA HIS A 157 20.14 8.83 -29.60
C HIS A 157 19.43 9.39 -28.36
N PRO A 158 19.33 10.74 -28.23
CA PRO A 158 18.76 11.37 -27.04
C PRO A 158 17.32 10.93 -26.71
N ASN A 159 16.50 10.67 -27.73
CA ASN A 159 15.12 10.24 -27.57
C ASN A 159 14.96 8.86 -26.87
N ALA A 160 16.03 8.06 -26.81
CA ALA A 160 16.01 6.77 -26.12
C ALA A 160 15.76 6.91 -24.62
N ILE A 161 16.04 8.09 -24.03
CA ILE A 161 15.84 8.33 -22.59
C ILE A 161 14.36 8.22 -22.16
N ARG A 162 13.43 8.57 -23.07
CA ARG A 162 11.97 8.51 -22.86
C ARG A 162 11.34 7.20 -23.33
N ALA A 163 12.13 6.30 -23.92
CA ALA A 163 11.62 5.11 -24.59
C ALA A 163 11.07 4.08 -23.57
N ARG A 164 9.94 3.47 -23.93
CA ARG A 164 9.35 2.35 -23.18
C ARG A 164 9.51 1.04 -23.94
N ILE A 165 9.99 -0.01 -23.27
CA ILE A 165 10.13 -1.35 -23.88
C ILE A 165 8.73 -1.85 -24.31
N PRO A 166 8.53 -2.34 -25.55
CA PRO A 166 7.20 -2.63 -26.09
C PRO A 166 6.34 -3.55 -25.21
N ASN A 167 6.93 -4.65 -24.73
CA ASN A 167 6.20 -5.70 -24.00
C ASN A 167 6.07 -5.44 -22.50
N THR A 168 7.04 -4.76 -21.90
CA THR A 168 7.06 -4.54 -20.44
C THR A 168 6.68 -3.12 -20.06
N LYS A 169 6.59 -2.20 -21.03
CA LYS A 169 6.36 -0.77 -20.84
C LYS A 169 7.35 -0.09 -19.87
N LYS A 170 8.48 -0.74 -19.56
CA LYS A 170 9.52 -0.22 -18.67
C LYS A 170 10.37 0.82 -19.38
N THR A 171 10.68 1.92 -18.70
CA THR A 171 11.70 2.89 -19.12
C THR A 171 13.07 2.48 -18.61
N ALA A 172 14.13 3.12 -19.12
CA ALA A 172 15.48 2.92 -18.61
C ALA A 172 15.60 3.32 -17.13
N LEU A 173 14.99 4.45 -16.75
CA LEU A 173 14.95 4.92 -15.37
C LEU A 173 14.24 3.91 -14.44
N TYR A 174 13.10 3.36 -14.86
CA TYR A 174 12.40 2.30 -14.11
C TYR A 174 13.33 1.10 -13.87
N MET A 175 14.01 0.62 -14.91
CA MET A 175 14.91 -0.53 -14.76
C MET A 175 16.10 -0.24 -13.83
N ALA A 176 16.70 0.96 -13.94
CA ALA A 176 17.83 1.34 -13.09
C ALA A 176 17.44 1.37 -11.61
N ILE A 177 16.23 1.84 -11.28
CA ILE A 177 15.69 1.84 -9.91
C ILE A 177 15.45 0.41 -9.42
N GLU A 178 14.80 -0.44 -10.21
CA GLU A 178 14.55 -1.85 -9.87
C GLU A 178 15.84 -2.63 -9.60
N LEU A 179 16.89 -2.32 -10.36
CA LEU A 179 18.20 -2.95 -10.23
C LEU A 179 19.11 -2.27 -9.19
N GLN A 180 18.61 -1.23 -8.52
CA GLN A 180 19.35 -0.43 -7.52
C GLN A 180 20.64 0.20 -8.06
N HIS A 181 20.70 0.52 -9.35
CA HIS A 181 21.85 1.18 -9.98
C HIS A 181 21.82 2.70 -9.72
N GLU A 182 22.13 3.13 -8.48
CA GLU A 182 22.12 4.54 -8.04
C GLU A 182 22.87 5.48 -9.00
N HIS A 183 24.07 5.10 -9.45
CA HIS A 183 24.88 5.92 -10.36
C HIS A 183 24.23 6.11 -11.74
N ILE A 184 23.47 5.13 -12.21
CA ILE A 184 22.73 5.24 -13.47
C ILE A 184 21.47 6.09 -13.27
N VAL A 185 20.78 5.94 -12.13
CA VAL A 185 19.63 6.79 -11.80
C VAL A 185 20.05 8.26 -11.78
N GLU A 186 21.13 8.59 -11.05
CA GLU A 186 21.69 9.94 -11.02
C GLU A 186 22.00 10.47 -12.42
N GLY A 187 22.75 9.69 -13.20
CA GLY A 187 23.11 10.09 -14.56
C GLY A 187 21.93 10.25 -15.52
N LEU A 188 20.89 9.40 -15.43
CA LEU A 188 19.68 9.53 -16.23
C LEU A 188 18.88 10.77 -15.82
N VAL A 189 18.67 10.98 -14.52
CA VAL A 189 17.92 12.12 -13.97
C VAL A 189 18.59 13.45 -14.32
N GLU A 190 19.92 13.50 -14.35
CA GLU A 190 20.67 14.68 -14.80
C GLU A 190 20.32 15.05 -16.25
N LEU A 191 20.23 14.07 -17.14
CA LEU A 191 19.96 14.25 -18.57
C LEU A 191 18.47 14.46 -18.91
N MET A 192 17.56 14.03 -18.03
CA MET A 192 16.11 14.14 -18.22
C MET A 192 15.62 15.58 -18.04
N ALA A 193 14.57 15.95 -18.77
CA ALA A 193 13.77 17.13 -18.45
C ALA A 193 12.85 16.84 -17.25
N GLU A 194 12.25 17.85 -16.63
CA GLU A 194 11.34 17.64 -15.50
C GLU A 194 10.12 16.80 -15.89
N GLU A 195 9.57 17.05 -17.08
CA GLU A 195 8.40 16.36 -17.62
C GLU A 195 8.70 14.88 -17.92
N ASP A 196 9.97 14.52 -18.10
CA ASP A 196 10.38 13.13 -18.34
C ASP A 196 10.24 12.27 -17.09
N LEU A 197 10.36 12.88 -15.92
CA LEU A 197 10.18 12.19 -14.64
C LEU A 197 8.70 11.86 -14.36
N GLU A 198 7.78 12.54 -15.06
CA GLU A 198 6.35 12.27 -14.98
C GLU A 198 5.93 11.06 -15.83
N ILE A 199 6.83 10.53 -16.68
CA ILE A 199 6.55 9.35 -17.52
C ILE A 199 6.22 8.16 -16.63
N LYS A 200 5.05 7.56 -16.90
CA LYS A 200 4.60 6.35 -16.22
C LYS A 200 5.04 5.10 -16.98
N ALA A 201 5.73 4.21 -16.26
CA ALA A 201 6.06 2.85 -16.68
C ALA A 201 5.23 1.86 -15.85
N LEU A 202 4.50 0.95 -16.52
CA LEU A 202 3.54 0.04 -15.86
C LEU A 202 2.49 0.77 -15.00
N GLY A 203 2.18 2.03 -15.32
CA GLY A 203 1.27 2.89 -14.53
C GLY A 203 1.92 3.58 -13.33
N TRP A 204 3.24 3.42 -13.13
CA TRP A 204 3.99 3.98 -12.00
C TRP A 204 5.00 5.03 -12.47
N THR A 205 5.12 6.14 -11.74
CA THR A 205 6.25 7.07 -11.92
C THR A 205 7.53 6.46 -11.35
N ALA A 206 8.69 6.92 -11.83
CA ALA A 206 9.97 6.49 -11.29
C ALA A 206 10.09 6.76 -9.78
N LEU A 207 9.58 7.89 -9.30
CA LEU A 207 9.55 8.22 -7.87
C LEU A 207 8.72 7.23 -7.05
N ALA A 208 7.54 6.82 -7.56
CA ALA A 208 6.69 5.84 -6.89
C ALA A 208 7.41 4.48 -6.72
N VAL A 209 8.16 4.05 -7.74
CA VAL A 209 8.94 2.81 -7.69
C VAL A 209 10.08 2.92 -6.67
N ALA A 210 10.85 4.02 -6.68
CA ALA A 210 11.94 4.20 -5.71
C ALA A 210 11.43 4.30 -4.27
N ALA A 211 10.29 4.98 -4.06
CA ALA A 211 9.63 5.08 -2.77
C ALA A 211 9.14 3.72 -2.26
N ASN A 212 8.59 2.88 -3.14
CA ASN A 212 8.20 1.50 -2.83
C ASN A 212 9.39 0.58 -2.54
N ARG A 213 10.54 0.80 -3.20
CA ARG A 213 11.77 0.01 -3.02
C ARG A 213 12.58 0.40 -1.78
N GLY A 214 12.35 1.57 -1.20
CA GLY A 214 13.04 1.99 0.01
C GLY A 214 14.41 2.61 -0.21
N ASN A 215 14.74 3.10 -1.43
CA ASN A 215 16.02 3.74 -1.70
C ASN A 215 15.92 5.28 -1.59
N LEU A 216 16.34 5.83 -0.44
CA LEU A 216 16.26 7.26 -0.15
C LEU A 216 17.09 8.12 -1.12
N LYS A 217 18.29 7.69 -1.49
CA LYS A 217 19.15 8.48 -2.38
C LYS A 217 18.54 8.67 -3.76
N MET A 218 17.94 7.61 -4.32
CA MET A 218 17.22 7.69 -5.60
C MET A 218 16.01 8.62 -5.51
N VAL A 219 15.28 8.56 -4.39
CA VAL A 219 14.15 9.46 -4.11
C VAL A 219 14.62 10.91 -4.05
N GLU A 220 15.66 11.21 -3.27
CA GLU A 220 16.23 12.55 -3.14
C GLU A 220 16.73 13.09 -4.48
N CYS A 221 17.42 12.26 -5.26
CA CYS A 221 17.90 12.58 -6.59
C CYS A 221 16.77 13.06 -7.52
N MET A 222 15.68 12.29 -7.61
CA MET A 222 14.54 12.64 -8.46
C MET A 222 13.76 13.86 -7.95
N VAL A 223 13.53 13.95 -6.64
CA VAL A 223 12.80 15.09 -6.04
C VAL A 223 13.58 16.39 -6.17
N LYS A 224 14.92 16.34 -6.11
CA LYS A 224 15.77 17.50 -6.36
C LYS A 224 15.64 18.01 -7.80
N LYS A 225 15.39 17.11 -8.75
CA LYS A 225 15.22 17.45 -10.17
C LYS A 225 13.82 18.00 -10.46
N SER A 226 12.75 17.40 -9.93
CA SER A 226 11.41 17.96 -10.05
C SER A 226 10.53 17.61 -8.85
N LYS A 227 9.73 18.58 -8.40
CA LYS A 227 8.72 18.39 -7.34
C LYS A 227 7.34 18.00 -7.89
N ASN A 228 7.10 18.12 -9.19
CA ASN A 228 5.80 17.83 -9.80
C ASN A 228 5.40 16.35 -9.64
N ILE A 229 6.39 15.48 -9.55
CA ILE A 229 6.22 14.03 -9.40
C ILE A 229 5.77 13.57 -8.01
N LEU A 230 5.78 14.45 -6.99
CA LEU A 230 5.45 14.12 -5.60
C LEU A 230 4.00 13.64 -5.44
N SER A 231 3.10 14.19 -6.26
CA SER A 231 1.65 14.04 -6.10
C SER A 231 1.02 13.20 -7.23
N ILE A 232 1.84 12.69 -8.15
CA ILE A 232 1.39 11.82 -9.23
C ILE A 232 1.12 10.42 -8.68
N ALA A 233 -0.16 10.08 -8.55
CA ALA A 233 -0.59 8.75 -8.13
C ALA A 233 -0.35 7.70 -9.22
N ILE A 234 -0.04 6.47 -8.78
CA ILE A 234 0.02 5.30 -9.66
C ILE A 234 -1.38 4.96 -10.18
N GLU A 235 -1.47 4.42 -11.39
CA GLU A 235 -2.75 4.09 -12.03
C GLU A 235 -3.52 3.00 -11.25
N GLU A 236 -2.81 1.98 -10.79
CA GLU A 236 -3.40 0.89 -10.03
C GLU A 236 -3.48 1.24 -8.53
N GLY A 237 -4.68 1.34 -7.99
CA GLY A 237 -4.88 1.61 -6.56
C GLY A 237 -4.75 3.07 -6.14
N ASN A 238 -4.41 3.97 -7.09
CA ASN A 238 -4.39 5.43 -6.88
C ASN A 238 -3.58 5.83 -5.63
N MET A 239 -2.31 5.46 -5.59
CA MET A 239 -1.42 5.74 -4.45
C MET A 239 -0.30 6.69 -4.87
N THR A 240 -0.03 7.71 -4.05
CA THR A 240 1.11 8.62 -4.23
C THR A 240 2.41 7.97 -3.74
N PRO A 241 3.59 8.45 -4.20
CA PRO A 241 4.89 7.94 -3.74
C PRO A 241 5.05 7.91 -2.22
N ILE A 242 4.61 8.97 -1.51
CA ILE A 242 4.67 9.03 -0.05
C ILE A 242 3.80 7.94 0.61
N LEU A 243 2.62 7.66 0.05
CA LEU A 243 1.74 6.63 0.57
C LEU A 243 2.33 5.23 0.33
N LEU A 244 2.95 5.00 -0.84
CA LEU A 244 3.67 3.76 -1.13
C LEU A 244 4.84 3.53 -0.15
N ALA A 245 5.66 4.55 0.10
CA ALA A 245 6.71 4.46 1.11
C ALA A 245 6.15 4.17 2.51
N CYS A 246 5.00 4.78 2.84
CA CYS A 246 4.33 4.58 4.13
C CYS A 246 3.84 3.14 4.29
N LEU A 247 3.17 2.59 3.28
CA LEU A 247 2.64 1.22 3.29
C LEU A 247 3.76 0.16 3.36
N ASN A 248 4.94 0.46 2.84
CA ASN A 248 6.13 -0.40 2.90
C ASN A 248 7.06 -0.06 4.08
N GLU A 249 6.58 0.76 5.02
CA GLU A 249 7.29 1.15 6.25
C GLU A 249 8.68 1.79 6.05
N HIS A 250 8.91 2.42 4.90
CA HIS A 250 10.14 3.14 4.60
C HIS A 250 10.14 4.55 5.23
N TRP A 251 10.08 4.60 6.57
CA TRP A 251 9.84 5.84 7.33
C TRP A 251 10.82 6.98 7.07
N GLU A 252 12.09 6.69 6.76
CA GLU A 252 13.05 7.73 6.37
C GLU A 252 12.61 8.46 5.09
N ILE A 253 12.12 7.71 4.10
CA ILE A 253 11.54 8.26 2.87
C ILE A 253 10.20 8.94 3.16
N VAL A 254 9.36 8.39 4.04
CA VAL A 254 8.09 9.02 4.41
C VAL A 254 8.34 10.41 5.02
N HIS A 255 9.29 10.54 5.95
CA HIS A 255 9.65 11.83 6.54
C HIS A 255 10.21 12.81 5.50
N TYR A 256 11.12 12.34 4.64
CA TYR A 256 11.66 13.16 3.58
C TYR A 256 10.56 13.65 2.63
N LEU A 257 9.75 12.74 2.09
CA LEU A 257 8.66 13.08 1.17
C LEU A 257 7.61 13.97 1.84
N TYR A 258 7.27 13.74 3.12
CA TYR A 258 6.35 14.59 3.86
C TYR A 258 6.88 16.04 3.96
N SER A 259 8.18 16.21 4.20
CA SER A 259 8.80 17.55 4.34
C SER A 259 8.84 18.35 3.03
N VAL A 260 8.77 17.69 1.87
CA VAL A 260 8.85 18.33 0.55
C VAL A 260 7.51 18.36 -0.19
N THR A 261 6.52 17.58 0.24
CA THR A 261 5.18 17.52 -0.36
C THR A 261 4.34 18.69 0.16
N PRO A 262 3.79 19.54 -0.72
CA PRO A 262 2.86 20.58 -0.30
C PRO A 262 1.68 19.97 0.47
N LEU A 263 1.31 20.57 1.60
CA LEU A 263 0.20 20.08 2.41
C LEU A 263 -1.11 20.00 1.61
N ASP A 264 -1.32 20.95 0.69
CA ASP A 264 -2.46 21.01 -0.22
C ASP A 264 -2.66 19.71 -1.02
N ASP A 265 -1.56 19.00 -1.34
CA ASP A 265 -1.60 17.73 -2.09
C ASP A 265 -2.04 16.53 -1.24
N LEU A 266 -2.05 16.68 0.09
CA LEU A 266 -2.52 15.66 1.03
C LEU A 266 -3.96 15.92 1.51
N MET A 267 -4.59 16.99 1.02
CA MET A 267 -5.93 17.38 1.41
C MET A 267 -7.00 16.44 0.80
N PRO A 268 -8.18 16.29 1.43
CA PRO A 268 -9.23 15.41 0.92
C PRO A 268 -9.65 15.70 -0.53
N GLU A 269 -9.58 16.97 -0.95
CA GLU A 269 -9.94 17.45 -2.28
C GLU A 269 -9.01 16.88 -3.37
N LYS A 270 -7.77 16.52 -3.00
CA LYS A 270 -6.79 15.92 -3.92
C LYS A 270 -6.89 14.41 -3.97
N GLY A 271 -7.52 13.80 -2.98
CA GLY A 271 -7.78 12.37 -2.94
C GLY A 271 -7.61 11.76 -1.55
N PRO A 272 -7.64 10.43 -1.46
CA PRO A 272 -7.60 9.71 -0.18
C PRO A 272 -6.18 9.62 0.43
N TYR A 273 -5.19 10.35 -0.10
CA TYR A 273 -3.78 10.14 0.22
C TYR A 273 -3.42 10.54 1.66
N GLY A 274 -3.84 11.73 2.10
CA GLY A 274 -3.61 12.18 3.47
C GLY A 274 -4.30 11.28 4.50
N ALA A 275 -5.52 10.83 4.19
CA ALA A 275 -6.24 9.89 5.05
C ALA A 275 -5.51 8.53 5.12
N GLY A 276 -4.98 8.03 4.00
CA GLY A 276 -4.16 6.82 3.97
C GLY A 276 -2.89 6.94 4.81
N LEU A 277 -2.19 8.08 4.70
CA LEU A 277 -1.01 8.34 5.54
C LEU A 277 -1.37 8.31 7.02
N VAL A 278 -2.44 8.99 7.42
CA VAL A 278 -2.90 9.01 8.81
C VAL A 278 -3.31 7.61 9.28
N CYS A 279 -4.20 6.92 8.54
CA CYS A 279 -4.68 5.58 8.90
C CYS A 279 -3.53 4.60 9.08
N HIS A 280 -2.63 4.50 8.10
CA HIS A 280 -1.53 3.54 8.16
C HIS A 280 -0.53 3.88 9.28
N SER A 281 -0.17 5.16 9.41
CA SER A 281 0.67 5.68 10.49
C SER A 281 0.12 5.34 11.87
N MET A 282 -1.21 5.35 12.04
CA MET A 282 -1.86 4.95 13.28
C MET A 282 -1.70 3.45 13.52
N PHE A 283 -2.01 2.59 12.54
CA PHE A 283 -1.88 1.13 12.66
C PHE A 283 -0.46 0.68 13.06
N VAL A 284 0.57 1.26 12.43
CA VAL A 284 1.99 0.98 12.73
C VAL A 284 2.55 1.83 13.89
N ARG A 285 1.68 2.62 14.55
CA ARG A 285 1.96 3.41 15.76
C ARG A 285 3.03 4.50 15.59
N LYS A 286 3.15 5.05 14.38
CA LYS A 286 4.03 6.16 13.98
C LYS A 286 3.23 7.46 13.96
N PHE A 287 3.06 8.05 15.14
CA PHE A 287 2.05 9.08 15.35
C PHE A 287 2.49 10.51 15.03
N ASP A 288 3.77 10.75 14.75
CA ASP A 288 4.32 12.08 14.47
C ASP A 288 3.64 12.72 13.25
N ILE A 289 3.75 12.09 12.08
CA ILE A 289 3.13 12.59 10.83
C ILE A 289 1.61 12.62 10.96
N ALA A 290 1.02 11.56 11.53
CA ALA A 290 -0.43 11.49 11.71
C ALA A 290 -0.97 12.64 12.56
N GLN A 291 -0.28 12.97 13.65
CA GLN A 291 -0.67 14.05 14.55
C GLN A 291 -0.53 15.42 13.89
N GLU A 292 0.59 15.66 13.22
CA GLU A 292 0.85 16.93 12.53
C GLU A 292 -0.16 17.17 11.39
N LEU A 293 -0.44 16.13 10.60
CA LEU A 293 -1.38 16.19 9.50
C LEU A 293 -2.83 16.37 9.97
N ILE A 294 -3.26 15.71 11.05
CA ILE A 294 -4.59 15.94 11.65
C ILE A 294 -4.70 17.35 12.26
N GLN A 295 -3.64 17.87 12.87
CA GLN A 295 -3.64 19.23 13.43
C GLN A 295 -3.75 20.29 12.34
N SER A 296 -3.07 20.07 11.23
CA SER A 296 -3.09 20.99 10.09
C SER A 296 -4.40 20.87 9.29
N CYS A 297 -4.98 19.67 9.22
CA CYS A 297 -6.14 19.36 8.37
C CYS A 297 -7.17 18.48 9.11
N PRO A 298 -7.95 19.05 10.05
CA PRO A 298 -8.91 18.30 10.86
C PRO A 298 -9.92 17.48 10.07
N GLN A 299 -10.29 17.91 8.86
CA GLN A 299 -11.25 17.19 8.01
C GLN A 299 -10.78 15.79 7.60
N LEU A 300 -9.47 15.54 7.53
CA LEU A 300 -8.91 14.23 7.19
C LEU A 300 -9.35 13.12 8.13
N VAL A 301 -9.72 13.46 9.38
CA VAL A 301 -10.19 12.49 10.39
C VAL A 301 -11.40 11.67 9.90
N ARG A 302 -12.23 12.25 9.02
CA ARG A 302 -13.43 11.62 8.46
C ARG A 302 -13.26 11.16 7.01
N THR A 303 -12.25 11.64 6.32
CA THR A 303 -11.96 11.23 4.95
C THR A 303 -11.57 9.75 4.93
N LYS A 304 -12.12 9.01 3.97
CA LYS A 304 -11.79 7.61 3.77
C LYS A 304 -10.46 7.49 3.05
N ASP A 305 -9.61 6.58 3.51
CA ASP A 305 -8.38 6.18 2.83
C ASP A 305 -8.69 5.36 1.55
N PRO A 306 -7.67 4.92 0.79
CA PRO A 306 -7.90 4.09 -0.41
C PRO A 306 -8.61 2.75 -0.13
N HIS A 307 -8.64 2.29 1.12
CA HIS A 307 -9.31 1.07 1.56
C HIS A 307 -10.73 1.33 2.09
N GLY A 308 -11.20 2.58 2.08
CA GLY A 308 -12.51 2.96 2.58
C GLY A 308 -12.58 3.20 4.08
N VAL A 309 -11.45 3.15 4.79
CA VAL A 309 -11.35 3.35 6.24
C VAL A 309 -10.96 4.78 6.53
N SER A 310 -11.72 5.48 7.37
CA SER A 310 -11.33 6.82 7.82
C SER A 310 -10.48 6.76 9.09
N PRO A 311 -9.64 7.76 9.36
CA PRO A 311 -8.80 7.78 10.56
C PRO A 311 -9.57 7.59 11.87
N ILE A 312 -10.78 8.15 11.99
CA ILE A 312 -11.61 7.94 13.20
C ILE A 312 -12.02 6.46 13.38
N HIS A 313 -12.29 5.74 12.29
CA HIS A 313 -12.61 4.31 12.34
C HIS A 313 -11.35 3.49 12.64
N ALA A 314 -10.23 3.80 11.96
CA ALA A 314 -8.93 3.19 12.26
C ALA A 314 -8.57 3.37 13.74
N PHE A 315 -8.78 4.56 14.30
CA PHE A 315 -8.54 4.85 15.71
C PHE A 315 -9.41 4.01 16.63
N ALA A 316 -10.71 3.85 16.34
CA ALA A 316 -11.61 3.03 17.14
C ALA A 316 -11.19 1.54 17.15
N LEU A 317 -10.66 1.05 16.03
CA LEU A 317 -10.15 -0.32 15.89
C LEU A 317 -8.83 -0.54 16.64
N MET A 318 -8.08 0.52 16.95
CA MET A 318 -6.91 0.47 17.84
C MET A 318 -7.30 0.39 19.32
N ALA A 319 -8.31 -0.43 19.68
CA ALA A 319 -8.86 -0.56 21.03
C ALA A 319 -7.79 -0.78 22.14
N THR A 320 -6.62 -1.34 21.78
CA THR A 320 -5.47 -1.55 22.67
C THR A 320 -4.68 -0.28 23.02
N ALA A 321 -4.87 0.83 22.28
CA ALA A 321 -4.31 2.14 22.60
C ALA A 321 -5.13 2.90 23.68
N PHE A 322 -6.30 2.38 24.06
CA PHE A 322 -7.20 2.98 25.04
C PHE A 322 -7.18 2.22 26.38
N PRO A 323 -7.35 2.92 27.52
CA PRO A 323 -7.55 2.28 28.83
C PRO A 323 -8.78 1.35 28.87
N SER A 324 -9.81 1.62 28.06
CA SER A 324 -11.00 0.77 27.96
C SER A 324 -10.72 -0.61 27.35
N GLY A 325 -9.63 -0.76 26.59
CA GLY A 325 -9.20 -2.03 25.98
C GLY A 325 -7.92 -2.63 26.60
N THR A 326 -7.30 -1.96 27.57
CA THR A 326 -6.15 -2.49 28.31
C THR A 326 -6.43 -2.45 29.81
N ARG A 327 -6.43 -3.62 30.47
CA ARG A 327 -6.48 -3.69 31.94
C ARG A 327 -5.19 -3.13 32.54
N LEU A 328 -5.11 -1.81 32.70
CA LEU A 328 -4.01 -1.14 33.38
C LEU A 328 -4.02 -1.55 34.86
N LYS A 329 -2.87 -1.95 35.39
CA LYS A 329 -2.73 -2.20 36.84
C LYS A 329 -2.80 -0.88 37.59
N PHE A 330 -3.20 -0.90 38.86
CA PHE A 330 -3.38 0.29 39.71
C PHE A 330 -2.26 1.34 39.59
N TRP A 331 -0.99 0.92 39.60
CA TRP A 331 0.16 1.83 39.49
C TRP A 331 0.33 2.46 38.09
N GLN A 332 -0.07 1.75 37.04
CA GLN A 332 -0.09 2.29 35.67
C GLN A 332 -1.21 3.33 35.50
N GLN A 333 -2.33 3.16 36.21
CA GLN A 333 -3.41 4.15 36.29
C GLN A 333 -2.93 5.43 37.00
N TRP A 334 -2.14 5.28 38.06
CA TRP A 334 -1.53 6.38 38.78
C TRP A 334 -0.56 7.18 37.90
N ILE A 335 0.40 6.52 37.23
CA ILE A 335 1.32 7.17 36.29
C ILE A 335 0.55 7.89 35.18
N TYR A 336 -0.53 7.29 34.66
CA TYR A 336 -1.36 7.89 33.63
C TYR A 336 -2.06 9.18 34.09
N ASN A 337 -2.62 9.19 35.30
CA ASN A 337 -3.27 10.36 35.89
C ASN A 337 -2.28 11.48 36.22
N CYS A 338 -1.00 11.14 36.43
CA CYS A 338 0.07 12.09 36.72
C CYS A 338 0.70 12.73 35.46
N ILE A 339 0.33 12.31 34.25
CA ILE A 339 0.74 12.98 33.01
C ILE A 339 -0.12 14.25 32.85
N HIS A 340 0.27 15.32 33.52
CA HIS A 340 -0.25 16.66 33.27
C HIS A 340 0.50 17.28 32.09
N ILE A 341 -0.19 17.44 30.96
CA ILE A 341 0.34 18.12 29.77
C ILE A 341 -0.03 19.59 29.88
N GLU A 342 0.95 20.47 30.06
CA GLU A 342 0.72 21.92 30.05
C GLU A 342 0.10 22.35 28.72
N THR A 343 -1.06 22.99 28.80
CA THR A 343 -1.77 23.57 27.67
C THR A 343 -1.13 24.92 27.35
N THR A 344 0.01 24.95 26.64
CA THR A 344 0.65 26.22 26.33
C THR A 344 0.10 26.85 25.05
N ARG A 345 -0.59 27.98 25.30
CA ARG A 345 -0.86 29.17 24.47
C ARG A 345 -1.99 29.14 23.43
N ALA A 346 -3.13 29.61 23.94
CA ALA A 346 -3.99 30.64 23.36
C ALA A 346 -4.65 30.34 22.01
N ILE A 347 -5.70 29.52 22.08
CA ILE A 347 -6.89 29.72 21.25
C ILE A 347 -7.56 31.01 21.75
N GLY A 348 -7.02 32.16 21.35
CA GLY A 348 -7.74 33.41 21.38
C GLY A 348 -8.45 33.54 20.04
N ASP A 349 -9.79 33.43 20.07
CA ASP A 349 -10.72 33.94 19.07
C ASP A 349 -10.26 33.90 17.60
N VAL A 350 -10.31 32.71 16.98
CA VAL A 350 -10.51 32.66 15.52
C VAL A 350 -12.02 32.61 15.28
N HIS A 351 -12.62 33.80 15.20
CA HIS A 351 -13.97 33.96 14.69
C HIS A 351 -13.92 33.68 13.17
N LEU A 352 -14.28 32.46 12.77
CA LEU A 352 -14.55 32.13 11.37
C LEU A 352 -15.82 32.87 10.93
N SER A 353 -15.66 34.03 10.31
CA SER A 353 -16.75 34.68 9.57
C SER A 353 -16.95 33.96 8.24
N VAL A 354 -17.77 32.91 8.25
CA VAL A 354 -18.34 32.33 7.04
C VAL A 354 -19.84 32.58 7.11
N HIS A 355 -20.32 33.54 6.33
CA HIS A 355 -21.74 33.69 6.06
C HIS A 355 -22.23 32.43 5.36
N ASN A 356 -23.02 31.62 6.07
CA ASN A 356 -24.09 30.81 5.50
C ASN A 356 -25.07 30.43 6.61
N GLU A 357 -26.34 30.75 6.38
CA GLU A 357 -27.45 30.48 7.28
C GLU A 357 -27.65 28.96 7.46
N ALA A 358 -27.90 28.56 8.72
CA ALA A 358 -28.34 27.24 9.20
C ALA A 358 -27.31 26.09 9.27
N ASN A 359 -26.47 26.07 10.32
CA ASN A 359 -26.23 24.90 11.21
C ASN A 359 -25.04 25.15 12.19
N GLU A 360 -25.30 25.73 13.36
CA GLU A 360 -24.25 26.04 14.36
C GLU A 360 -23.89 24.86 15.30
N GLU A 361 -24.69 23.78 15.35
CA GLU A 361 -24.48 22.67 16.31
C GLU A 361 -23.60 21.52 15.80
N GLY A 362 -23.35 21.44 14.48
CA GLY A 362 -22.40 20.50 13.89
C GLY A 362 -20.95 20.96 14.11
N ASN A 363 -20.70 22.24 13.83
CA ASN A 363 -19.35 22.81 13.78
C ASN A 363 -18.64 22.80 15.16
N ARG A 364 -19.38 22.99 16.26
CA ARG A 364 -18.82 22.92 17.62
C ARG A 364 -18.34 21.50 17.98
N ARG A 365 -19.11 20.47 17.65
CA ARG A 365 -18.76 19.05 17.88
C ARG A 365 -17.59 18.60 17.02
N ASP A 366 -17.45 19.18 15.83
CA ASP A 366 -16.40 18.84 14.86
C ASP A 366 -15.00 19.30 15.28
N SER A 367 -14.90 20.48 15.89
CA SER A 367 -13.66 20.93 16.54
C SER A 367 -13.28 20.06 17.73
N THR A 368 -14.27 19.57 18.50
CA THR A 368 -14.01 18.78 19.72
C THR A 368 -13.43 17.41 19.38
N TRP A 369 -13.90 16.75 18.31
CA TRP A 369 -13.43 15.40 17.96
C TRP A 369 -12.04 15.39 17.33
N SER A 370 -11.73 16.33 16.44
CA SER A 370 -10.38 16.49 15.90
C SER A 370 -9.39 16.81 17.02
N GLU A 371 -9.79 17.66 17.97
CA GLU A 371 -8.99 17.97 19.15
C GLU A 371 -8.82 16.75 20.08
N VAL A 372 -9.86 15.92 20.27
CA VAL A 372 -9.77 14.66 21.03
C VAL A 372 -8.82 13.66 20.37
N VAL A 373 -8.87 13.50 19.05
CA VAL A 373 -7.95 12.63 18.31
C VAL A 373 -6.52 13.16 18.41
N ALA A 374 -6.30 14.45 18.19
CA ALA A 374 -4.98 15.09 18.29
C ALA A 374 -4.40 15.00 19.71
N ARG A 375 -5.22 15.25 20.75
CA ARG A 375 -4.83 15.09 22.17
C ARG A 375 -4.44 13.65 22.49
N ARG A 376 -5.16 12.66 21.97
CA ARG A 376 -4.86 11.24 22.23
C ARG A 376 -3.66 10.73 21.46
N LEU A 377 -3.42 11.22 20.23
CA LEU A 377 -2.17 10.96 19.50
C LEU A 377 -0.96 11.48 20.28
N ARG A 378 -1.03 12.68 20.88
CA ARG A 378 0.03 13.20 21.77
C ARG A 378 0.30 12.26 22.94
N ILE A 379 -0.74 11.76 23.61
CA ILE A 379 -0.59 10.79 24.73
C ILE A 379 0.12 9.51 24.26
N ALA A 380 -0.23 9.01 23.07
CA ALA A 380 0.38 7.81 22.50
C ALA A 380 1.87 8.02 22.14
N VAL A 381 2.23 9.21 21.64
CA VAL A 381 3.63 9.62 21.38
C VAL A 381 4.44 9.69 22.68
N VAL A 382 3.89 10.33 23.72
CA VAL A 382 4.57 10.50 25.03
C VAL A 382 4.85 9.14 25.68
N LYS A 383 3.91 8.19 25.61
CA LYS A 383 4.12 6.81 26.11
C LYS A 383 5.25 6.06 25.39
N ARG A 384 5.51 6.36 24.11
CA ARG A 384 6.55 5.68 23.30
C ARG A 384 7.95 6.27 23.54
N LYS A 385 8.06 7.58 23.79
CA LYS A 385 9.35 8.26 23.99
C LYS A 385 10.03 7.97 25.33
N GLY A 386 9.44 7.15 26.20
CA GLY A 386 10.09 6.74 27.45
C GLY A 386 10.57 7.94 28.25
N VAL A 387 9.65 8.84 28.62
CA VAL A 387 9.92 9.86 29.61
C VAL A 387 10.08 9.15 30.96
N VAL A 388 11.28 8.61 31.17
CA VAL A 388 11.89 8.48 32.48
C VAL A 388 12.14 9.92 32.92
N VAL A 389 11.16 10.52 33.60
CA VAL A 389 11.49 11.60 34.54
C VAL A 389 11.61 10.89 35.87
N GLY A 390 12.85 10.64 36.26
CA GLY A 390 13.17 10.41 37.65
C GLY A 390 12.80 11.68 38.42
N ILE A 391 11.85 11.54 39.34
CA ILE A 391 11.92 11.81 40.78
C ILE A 391 10.64 11.23 41.39
#